data_AF-A0AA44Z5K7-F1
#
_entry.id   AF-A0AA44Z5K7-F1
#
_cell.length_a   1.000
_cell.length_b   1.000
_cell.length_c   1.000
_cell.angle_alpha   90.00
_cell.angle_beta   90.00
_cell.angle_gamma   90.00
#
_symmetry.space_group_name_H-M   'P 1'
#
loop_
_entity.id
_entity.type
_entity.pdbx_description
1 polymer ?
#
loop_
_entity_poly.entity_id
_entity_poly.type
_entity_poly.pdbx_seq_one_letter_code
_entity_poly.pdbx_strand_id
1 'polypeptide(L)'
;MANLFKKKSVTQLLGESKSKTLTKTLGAFDLTMLGIGAIIGTGVLVLTGLVAARDAGPAVIFSFMIAAIVCGFAALCYAEVASALPVSGSVYTYSYATIGEFVAHLMGWTL
;
A
#
# COMPACT_ATOMS: atom_id res chain seq x y z
N MET A 1 7.38 -29.89 -4.64
CA MET A 1 8.05 -28.63 -4.21
C MET A 1 8.35 -27.69 -5.39
N ALA A 2 7.50 -27.61 -6.42
CA ALA A 2 7.81 -26.91 -7.69
C ALA A 2 7.01 -25.61 -7.94
N ASN A 3 6.32 -25.06 -6.93
CA ASN A 3 5.41 -23.90 -7.12
C ASN A 3 5.76 -22.65 -6.28
N LEU A 4 6.86 -22.63 -5.53
CA LEU A 4 7.22 -21.48 -4.67
C LEU A 4 7.38 -20.14 -5.42
N PHE A 5 7.70 -20.19 -6.73
CA PHE A 5 7.88 -19.01 -7.58
C PHE A 5 6.82 -18.88 -8.67
N LYS A 6 5.67 -19.57 -8.57
CA LYS A 6 4.60 -19.35 -9.54
C LYS A 6 4.08 -17.92 -9.42
N LYS A 7 4.11 -17.20 -10.54
CA LYS A 7 3.50 -15.87 -10.68
C LYS A 7 2.08 -16.07 -11.21
N LYS A 8 1.08 -15.40 -10.63
CA LYS A 8 -0.28 -15.41 -11.22
C LYS A 8 -0.17 -14.68 -12.55
N SER A 9 -0.75 -15.22 -13.61
CA SER A 9 -0.74 -14.50 -14.87
C SER A 9 -1.57 -13.21 -14.70
N VAL A 10 -1.04 -12.10 -15.19
CA VAL A 10 -1.71 -10.80 -15.19
C VAL A 10 -3.06 -10.89 -15.91
N THR A 11 -3.16 -11.75 -16.94
CA THR A 11 -4.40 -12.04 -17.68
C THR A 11 -5.48 -12.71 -16.83
N GLN A 12 -5.12 -13.59 -15.87
CA GLN A 12 -6.07 -14.18 -14.93
C GLN A 12 -6.57 -13.16 -13.90
N LEU A 13 -5.69 -12.29 -13.39
CA LEU A 13 -6.05 -11.21 -12.45
C LEU A 13 -7.00 -10.18 -13.08
N LEU A 14 -6.75 -9.82 -14.33
CA LEU A 14 -7.64 -8.96 -15.13
C LEU A 14 -8.98 -9.65 -15.44
N GLY A 15 -8.97 -10.96 -15.70
CA GLY A 15 -10.17 -11.78 -15.91
C GLY A 15 -11.07 -11.84 -14.68
N GLU A 16 -10.51 -12.08 -13.49
CA GLU A 16 -11.24 -12.04 -12.22
C GLU A 16 -11.76 -10.63 -11.92
N SER A 17 -10.99 -9.59 -12.24
CA SER A 17 -11.44 -8.20 -12.06
C SER A 17 -12.59 -7.81 -12.99
N LYS A 18 -12.78 -8.49 -14.12
CA LYS A 18 -13.87 -8.26 -15.08
C LYS A 18 -15.20 -8.87 -14.61
N SER A 19 -15.16 -9.88 -13.75
CA SER A 19 -16.34 -10.55 -13.17
C SER A 19 -16.93 -9.81 -11.96
N LYS A 20 -16.87 -8.48 -11.94
CA LYS A 20 -17.35 -7.68 -10.81
C LYS A 20 -18.77 -7.18 -11.03
N THR A 21 -19.61 -7.38 -10.02
CA THR A 21 -21.01 -6.94 -9.94
C THR A 21 -21.16 -5.48 -9.51
N LEU A 22 -20.08 -4.85 -9.03
CA LEU A 22 -20.07 -3.50 -8.50
C LEU A 22 -19.89 -2.46 -9.61
N THR A 23 -20.71 -1.40 -9.57
CA THR A 23 -20.59 -0.24 -10.45
C THR A 23 -19.41 0.63 -10.01
N LYS A 24 -18.60 1.07 -10.98
CA LYS A 24 -17.48 2.00 -10.70
C LYS A 24 -18.01 3.42 -10.57
N THR A 25 -18.33 3.84 -9.36
CA THR A 25 -18.83 5.19 -9.05
C THR A 25 -17.79 6.10 -8.40
N LEU A 26 -16.70 5.52 -7.89
CA LEU A 26 -15.69 6.22 -7.10
C LEU A 26 -14.76 7.06 -7.99
N GLY A 27 -14.76 8.38 -7.77
CA GLY A 27 -13.90 9.33 -8.48
C GLY A 27 -12.52 9.51 -7.83
N ALA A 28 -11.69 10.37 -8.43
CA ALA A 28 -10.37 10.69 -7.87
C ALA A 28 -10.45 11.33 -6.48
N PHE A 29 -11.44 12.20 -6.26
CA PHE A 29 -11.66 12.88 -4.98
C PHE A 29 -12.13 11.91 -3.88
N ASP A 30 -13.00 10.97 -4.22
CA ASP A 30 -13.48 9.97 -3.27
C ASP A 30 -12.34 9.04 -2.84
N LEU A 31 -11.46 8.66 -3.78
CA LEU A 31 -10.27 7.86 -3.52
C LEU A 31 -9.24 8.61 -2.67
N THR A 32 -9.05 9.92 -2.87
CA THR A 32 -8.13 10.71 -2.03
C THR A 32 -8.67 10.86 -0.61
N MET A 33 -9.98 11.10 -0.45
CA MET A 33 -10.61 11.12 0.88
C MET A 33 -10.51 9.77 1.59
N LEU A 34 -10.70 8.67 0.87
CA LEU A 34 -10.50 7.33 1.40
C LEU A 34 -9.06 7.11 1.88
N GLY A 35 -8.08 7.58 1.11
CA GLY A 35 -6.66 7.54 1.50
C GLY A 35 -6.37 8.35 2.77
N ILE A 36 -6.86 9.58 2.86
CA ILE A 36 -6.68 10.44 4.04
C ILE A 36 -7.28 9.78 5.29
N GLY A 37 -8.49 9.24 5.17
CA GLY A 37 -9.17 8.55 6.26
C GLY A 37 -8.45 7.28 6.73
N ALA A 38 -7.77 6.58 5.82
CA ALA A 38 -6.97 5.40 6.15
C ALA A 38 -5.61 5.75 6.81
N ILE A 39 -5.03 6.92 6.49
CA ILE A 39 -3.71 7.34 7.01
C ILE A 39 -3.82 8.02 8.38
N ILE A 40 -4.84 8.85 8.61
CA ILE A 40 -5.02 9.56 9.87
C ILE A 40 -5.58 8.60 10.93
N GLY A 41 -4.72 8.14 11.83
CA GLY A 41 -5.09 7.23 12.92
C GLY A 41 -4.32 7.46 14.21
N THR A 42 -4.17 6.40 15.00
CA THR A 42 -3.48 6.43 16.31
C THR A 42 -2.02 6.88 16.21
N GLY A 43 -1.35 6.65 15.06
CA GLY A 43 0.03 7.08 14.81
C GLY A 43 0.25 8.58 15.02
N VAL A 44 -0.53 9.42 14.35
CA VAL A 44 -0.34 10.89 14.42
C VAL A 44 -0.88 11.50 15.71
N LEU A 45 -1.82 10.86 16.40
CA LEU A 45 -2.43 11.39 17.62
C LEU A 45 -1.74 10.92 18.91
N VAL A 46 -1.11 9.74 18.90
CA VAL A 46 -0.52 9.13 20.10
C VAL A 46 1.00 9.02 20.00
N LEU A 47 1.54 8.50 18.88
CA LEU A 47 2.98 8.25 18.76
C LEU A 47 3.78 9.55 18.61
N THR A 48 3.23 10.57 17.97
CA THR A 48 3.84 11.91 17.87
C THR A 48 4.23 12.47 19.24
N GLY A 49 3.32 12.44 20.21
CA GLY A 49 3.56 12.93 21.56
C GLY A 49 4.60 12.10 22.30
N LEU A 50 4.56 10.77 22.14
CA LEU A 50 5.53 9.87 22.75
C LEU A 50 6.95 10.10 22.20
N VAL A 51 7.09 10.15 20.88
CA VAL A 51 8.37 10.36 20.19
C VAL A 51 8.92 11.76 20.49
N ALA A 52 8.05 12.77 20.56
CA ALA A 52 8.46 14.12 20.98
C ALA A 52 8.94 14.14 22.44
N ALA A 53 8.28 13.42 23.35
CA ALA A 53 8.64 13.43 24.77
C ALA A 53 9.86 12.56 25.12
N ARG A 54 10.14 11.49 24.36
CA ARG A 54 11.13 10.46 24.70
C ARG A 54 12.35 10.44 23.80
N ASP A 55 12.19 10.72 22.50
CA ASP A 55 13.25 10.51 21.51
C ASP A 55 13.77 11.82 20.91
N ALA A 56 12.90 12.57 20.22
CA ALA A 56 13.32 13.68 19.37
C ALA A 56 13.15 15.08 19.98
N GLY A 57 12.32 15.23 21.02
CA GLY A 57 12.09 16.56 21.61
C GLY A 57 11.44 17.53 20.61
N PRO A 58 11.79 18.83 20.68
CA PRO A 58 11.37 19.84 19.69
C PRO A 58 11.81 19.52 18.25
N ALA A 59 12.83 18.68 18.06
CA ALA A 59 13.34 18.30 16.74
C ALA A 59 12.49 17.22 16.04
N VAL A 60 11.38 16.78 16.64
CA VAL A 60 10.45 15.80 16.04
C VAL A 60 9.95 16.21 14.65
N ILE A 61 9.85 17.52 14.37
CA ILE A 61 9.49 18.06 13.07
C ILE A 61 10.43 17.60 11.94
N PHE A 62 11.74 17.51 12.22
CA PHE A 62 12.73 17.06 11.24
C PHE A 62 12.61 15.56 10.99
N SER A 63 12.26 14.78 12.02
CA SER A 63 11.99 13.35 11.88
C SER A 63 10.78 13.10 10.97
N PHE A 64 9.70 13.85 11.16
CA PHE A 64 8.52 13.78 10.29
C PHE A 64 8.80 14.26 8.86
N MET A 65 9.65 15.26 8.68
CA MET A 65 10.01 15.75 7.35
C MET A 65 10.77 14.68 6.55
N ILE A 66 11.74 14.00 7.17
CA ILE A 66 12.46 12.90 6.54
C ILE A 66 11.52 11.73 6.25
N ALA A 67 10.67 11.36 7.21
CA ALA A 67 9.69 10.29 7.03
C ALA A 67 8.70 10.61 5.88
N ALA A 68 8.25 11.87 5.75
CA ALA A 68 7.37 12.30 4.67
C ALA A 68 8.04 12.17 3.29
N ILE A 69 9.33 12.50 3.18
CA ILE A 69 10.09 12.35 1.94
C ILE A 69 10.20 10.87 1.55
N VAL A 70 10.55 10.00 2.50
CA VAL A 70 10.66 8.55 2.27
C VAL A 70 9.31 7.95 1.88
N CYS A 71 8.24 8.30 2.60
CA CYS A 71 6.87 7.89 2.26
C CYS A 71 6.44 8.42 0.88
N GLY A 72 6.86 9.63 0.50
CA GLY A 72 6.60 10.20 -0.82
C GLY A 72 7.20 9.36 -1.94
N PHE A 73 8.47 8.95 -1.81
CA PHE A 73 9.08 8.05 -2.79
C PHE A 73 8.39 6.68 -2.85
N ALA A 74 8.03 6.10 -1.71
CA ALA A 74 7.29 4.85 -1.67
C ALA A 74 5.90 4.99 -2.34
N ALA A 75 5.19 6.09 -2.08
CA ALA A 75 3.88 6.37 -2.67
C ALA A 75 3.95 6.49 -4.20
N LEU A 76 5.01 7.08 -4.75
CA LEU A 76 5.23 7.15 -6.20
C LEU A 76 5.42 5.75 -6.81
N CYS A 77 6.22 4.88 -6.18
CA CYS A 77 6.36 3.50 -6.64
C CYS A 77 5.03 2.74 -6.59
N TYR A 78 4.24 2.93 -5.53
CA TYR A 78 2.91 2.32 -5.45
C TYR A 78 1.93 2.87 -6.48
N ALA A 79 2.00 4.18 -6.79
CA ALA A 79 1.19 4.79 -7.82
C ALA A 79 1.49 4.21 -9.21
N GLU A 80 2.76 4.01 -9.54
CA GLU A 80 3.17 3.39 -10.81
C GLU A 80 2.62 1.96 -10.94
N VAL A 81 2.76 1.15 -9.89
CA VAL A 81 2.26 -0.23 -9.88
C VAL A 81 0.73 -0.28 -9.95
N ALA A 82 0.03 0.61 -9.24
CA ALA A 82 -1.43 0.70 -9.28
C ALA A 82 -1.96 1.14 -10.66
N SER A 83 -1.24 2.02 -11.36
CA SER A 83 -1.56 2.41 -12.74
C SER A 83 -1.30 1.29 -13.74
N ALA A 84 -0.24 0.49 -13.55
CA ALA A 84 0.09 -0.64 -14.43
C ALA A 84 -0.83 -1.86 -14.23
N LEU A 85 -1.28 -2.09 -12.99
CA LEU A 85 -2.14 -3.22 -12.62
C LEU A 85 -3.42 -2.71 -11.93
N PRO A 86 -4.43 -2.26 -12.70
CA PRO A 86 -5.68 -1.70 -12.17
C PRO A 86 -6.64 -2.81 -11.67
N VAL A 87 -6.12 -3.67 -10.80
CA VAL A 87 -6.83 -4.75 -10.14
C VAL A 87 -7.05 -4.37 -8.68
N SER A 88 -8.18 -4.78 -8.11
CA SER A 88 -8.40 -4.56 -6.67
C SER A 88 -7.51 -5.54 -5.91
N GLY A 89 -6.43 -5.03 -5.35
CA GLY A 89 -5.43 -5.79 -4.63
C GLY A 89 -4.48 -4.87 -3.87
N SER A 90 -3.91 -5.38 -2.79
CA SER A 90 -2.86 -4.71 -2.02
C SER A 90 -1.48 -5.28 -2.40
N VAL A 91 -0.46 -4.98 -1.61
CA VAL A 91 0.94 -5.43 -1.75
C VAL A 91 1.07 -6.93 -2.05
N TYR A 92 0.16 -7.75 -1.51
CA TYR A 92 0.05 -9.18 -1.82
C TYR A 92 -0.08 -9.44 -3.33
N THR A 93 -1.07 -8.83 -3.97
CA THR A 93 -1.38 -9.05 -5.40
C THR A 93 -0.24 -8.53 -6.28
N TYR A 94 0.36 -7.41 -5.92
CA TYR A 94 1.51 -6.84 -6.63
C TYR A 94 2.76 -7.74 -6.53
N SER A 95 3.02 -8.27 -5.34
CA SER A 95 4.15 -9.20 -5.09
C SER A 95 3.93 -10.55 -5.79
N TYR A 96 2.68 -11.02 -5.86
CA TYR A 96 2.31 -12.26 -6.54
C TYR A 96 2.47 -12.14 -8.07
N ALA A 97 2.22 -10.95 -8.63
CA ALA A 97 2.40 -10.68 -10.05
C ALA A 97 3.88 -10.52 -10.45
N THR A 98 4.71 -9.95 -9.57
CA THR A 98 6.10 -9.57 -9.90
C THR A 98 7.15 -10.60 -9.46
N ILE A 99 7.07 -11.06 -8.21
CA ILE A 99 8.14 -11.84 -7.54
C ILE A 99 7.74 -13.32 -7.39
N GLY A 100 6.48 -13.60 -7.08
CA GLY A 100 5.93 -14.97 -7.00
C GLY A 100 5.27 -15.31 -5.65
N GLU A 101 4.68 -16.49 -5.60
CA GLU A 101 3.79 -16.96 -4.52
C GLU A 101 4.41 -16.94 -3.12
N PHE A 102 5.69 -17.30 -2.95
CA PHE A 102 6.30 -17.34 -1.62
C PHE A 102 6.44 -15.95 -0.97
N VAL A 103 6.99 -14.99 -1.72
CA VAL A 103 7.16 -13.60 -1.22
C VAL A 103 5.80 -12.92 -1.08
N ALA A 104 4.87 -13.21 -1.99
CA ALA A 104 3.50 -12.75 -1.85
C ALA A 104 2.85 -13.28 -0.57
N HIS A 105 3.00 -14.57 -0.27
CA HIS A 105 2.44 -15.16 0.95
C HIS A 105 3.03 -14.55 2.22
N LEU A 106 4.35 -14.33 2.28
CA LEU A 106 4.99 -13.65 3.41
C LEU A 106 4.49 -12.21 3.58
N MET A 107 4.36 -11.46 2.48
CA MET A 107 3.82 -10.10 2.52
C MET A 107 2.35 -10.08 2.92
N GLY A 108 1.56 -11.05 2.46
CA GLY A 108 0.14 -11.19 2.83
C GLY A 108 -0.07 -11.60 4.28
N TRP A 109 0.86 -12.35 4.88
CA TRP A 109 0.79 -12.74 6.29
C TRP A 109 1.22 -11.60 7.25
N THR A 110 2.08 -10.69 6.77
CA THR A 110 2.61 -9.58 7.59
C THR A 110 1.68 -8.37 7.62
N LEU A 111 0.75 -8.28 6.66
CA LEU A 111 -0.23 -7.20 6.54
C LEU A 111 -1.46 -7.47 7.40
#